data_AF-A0A956Z5Z3-F1
#
_entry.id   AF-A0A956Z5Z3-F1
#
_cell.length_a   1.000
_cell.length_b   1.000
_cell.length_c   1.000
_cell.angle_alpha   90.00
_cell.angle_beta   90.00
_cell.angle_gamma   90.00
#
_symmetry.space_group_name_H-M   'P 1'
#
loop_
_entity.id
_entity.type
_entity.pdbx_description
1 polymer ?
#
loop_
_entity_poly.entity_id
_entity_poly.type
_entity_poly.pdbx_seq_one_letter_code
_entity_poly.pdbx_strand_id
1 'polypeptide(L)'
;MKNETLLILIAVPLLVFVVVMSPGLFKFSDVEVNKKPAEVEKKVFDANHPPPEAAGRESTTVYKFVCESDMDYDVEEESQGSNGVWQVRLKVKRARANLSLPITVLLSQRIPNRRADFEDGHAKICERVYVDAHEPAYAACRRVIGREFSGQNKDRDSARKEAVNQARQEVNNQYANAVDAKVKDVFVIYDFYAPNWHESADVLVDKALQEYEVGKPRKLSSIR
;
A
#
# COMPACT_ATOMS: atom_id res chain seq x y z
N MET A 1 59.60 -3.86 -15.56
CA MET A 1 59.18 -2.56 -14.97
C MET A 1 58.20 -2.87 -13.86
N LYS A 2 58.61 -2.68 -12.59
CA LYS A 2 57.79 -2.98 -11.41
C LYS A 2 57.15 -1.67 -10.95
N ASN A 3 55.81 -1.60 -10.95
CA ASN A 3 55.08 -0.47 -10.41
C ASN A 3 54.81 -0.72 -8.93
N GLU A 4 55.46 0.07 -8.08
CA GLU A 4 55.21 0.08 -6.63
C GLU A 4 54.08 1.07 -6.35
N THR A 5 52.93 0.55 -5.92
CA THR A 5 51.77 1.35 -5.53
C THR A 5 51.91 1.74 -4.06
N LEU A 6 52.18 3.02 -3.82
CA LEU A 6 52.31 3.63 -2.51
C LEU A 6 50.92 3.79 -1.84
N LEU A 7 50.63 2.99 -0.81
CA LEU A 7 49.45 3.13 0.03
C LEU A 7 49.71 4.21 1.09
N ILE A 8 49.07 5.37 0.95
CA ILE A 8 49.08 6.43 1.96
C ILE A 8 47.93 6.16 2.94
N LEU A 9 48.26 5.66 4.13
CA LEU A 9 47.33 5.58 5.27
C LEU A 9 47.13 6.99 5.84
N ILE A 10 45.96 7.59 5.62
CA ILE A 10 45.54 8.83 6.28
C ILE A 10 44.81 8.45 7.57
N ALA A 11 45.46 8.66 8.72
CA ALA A 11 44.84 8.51 10.03
C ALA A 11 43.88 9.70 10.27
N VAL A 12 42.58 9.46 10.17
CA VAL A 12 41.55 10.46 10.49
C VAL A 12 41.26 10.39 12.00
N PRO A 13 41.41 11.50 12.76
CA PRO A 13 41.13 11.51 14.18
C PRO A 13 39.64 11.29 14.44
N LEU A 14 39.33 10.21 15.17
CA LEU A 14 37.98 9.83 15.58
C LEU A 14 37.51 10.78 16.69
N LEU A 15 36.87 11.88 16.31
CA LEU A 15 36.29 12.84 17.24
C LEU A 15 34.97 12.26 17.79
N VAL A 16 35.01 11.64 18.97
CA VAL A 16 33.83 11.10 19.66
C VAL A 16 33.06 12.25 20.29
N PHE A 17 32.05 12.76 19.59
CA PHE A 17 31.05 13.65 20.16
C PHE A 17 30.12 12.84 21.09
N VAL A 18 30.28 12.98 22.39
CA VAL A 18 29.29 12.52 23.37
C VAL A 18 28.12 13.50 23.32
N VAL A 19 27.11 13.20 22.50
CA VAL A 19 25.85 13.93 22.48
C VAL A 19 25.09 13.57 23.77
N VAL A 20 25.10 14.46 24.74
CA VAL A 20 24.24 14.38 25.93
C VAL A 20 22.80 14.66 25.48
N MET A 21 22.10 13.61 25.08
CA MET A 21 20.66 13.64 24.80
C MET A 21 19.93 13.98 26.11
N SER A 22 19.44 15.21 26.23
CA SER A 22 18.55 15.58 27.33
C SER A 22 17.30 14.68 27.26
N PRO A 23 16.88 14.01 28.35
CA PRO A 23 15.74 13.09 28.37
C PRO A 23 14.36 13.77 28.22
N GLY A 24 14.34 15.01 27.74
CA GLY A 24 13.12 15.79 27.56
C GLY A 24 12.61 15.72 26.13
N LEU A 25 11.37 15.23 25.99
CA LEU A 25 10.46 15.58 24.89
C LEU A 25 10.56 14.81 23.55
N PHE A 26 10.84 13.51 23.56
CA PHE A 26 10.35 12.67 22.46
C PHE A 26 8.83 12.50 22.61
N LYS A 27 8.06 13.43 22.03
CA LYS A 27 6.63 13.20 21.80
C LYS A 27 6.53 12.09 20.76
N PHE A 28 6.17 10.89 21.21
CA PHE A 28 5.77 9.84 20.28
C PHE A 28 4.60 10.37 19.45
N SER A 29 4.72 10.24 18.14
CA SER A 29 3.62 10.57 17.23
C SER A 29 2.43 9.67 17.53
N ASP A 30 1.23 10.25 17.58
CA ASP A 30 -0.05 9.51 17.70
C ASP A 30 -0.34 8.67 16.44
N VAL A 31 0.51 8.77 15.42
CA VAL A 31 0.46 7.96 14.21
C VAL A 31 1.81 7.33 13.93
N GLU A 32 1.81 6.03 13.65
CA GLU A 32 2.97 5.26 13.22
C GLU A 32 2.60 4.46 11.96
N VAL A 33 3.45 4.47 10.95
CA VAL A 33 3.23 3.71 9.71
C VAL A 33 4.49 2.93 9.39
N ASN A 34 4.37 1.61 9.40
CA ASN A 34 5.43 0.67 9.06
C ASN A 34 5.15 0.12 7.65
N LYS A 35 6.07 0.30 6.72
CA LYS A 35 5.92 -0.15 5.33
C LYS A 35 6.93 -1.24 5.00
N LYS A 36 6.45 -2.44 4.67
CA LYS A 36 7.30 -3.51 4.13
C LYS A 36 7.62 -3.22 2.66
N PRO A 37 8.71 -3.75 2.08
CA PRO A 37 8.90 -3.74 0.63
C PRO A 37 7.74 -4.43 -0.11
N ALA A 38 7.53 -4.06 -1.38
CA ALA A 38 6.62 -4.82 -2.23
C ALA A 38 7.18 -6.23 -2.49
N GLU A 39 6.30 -7.22 -2.59
CA GLU A 39 6.66 -8.61 -2.84
C GLU A 39 6.08 -9.03 -4.20
N VAL A 40 6.95 -9.29 -5.18
CA VAL A 40 6.54 -9.70 -6.52
C VAL A 40 6.88 -11.18 -6.72
N GLU A 41 5.86 -11.97 -7.03
CA GLU A 41 6.00 -13.38 -7.36
C GLU A 41 5.47 -13.65 -8.78
N LYS A 42 6.22 -14.41 -9.58
CA LYS A 42 5.77 -14.90 -10.89
C LYS A 42 5.39 -16.37 -10.79
N LYS A 43 4.17 -16.73 -11.19
CA LYS A 43 3.71 -18.12 -11.26
C LYS A 43 3.32 -18.47 -12.68
N VAL A 44 3.75 -19.67 -13.09
CA VAL A 44 3.33 -20.26 -14.36
C VAL A 44 2.20 -21.25 -14.12
N PHE A 45 1.14 -21.23 -14.93
CA PHE A 45 0.00 -22.13 -14.81
C PHE A 45 -0.32 -22.87 -16.12
N ASP A 46 -0.96 -24.03 -16.00
CA ASP A 46 -1.51 -24.78 -17.15
C ASP A 46 -2.78 -24.07 -17.66
N ALA A 47 -2.77 -23.66 -18.93
CA ALA A 47 -3.90 -22.97 -19.55
C ALA A 47 -5.21 -23.79 -19.56
N ASN A 48 -5.12 -25.12 -19.46
CA ASN A 48 -6.30 -25.99 -19.38
C ASN A 48 -6.86 -26.11 -17.95
N HIS A 49 -6.09 -25.71 -16.95
CA HIS A 49 -6.45 -25.73 -15.53
C HIS A 49 -6.03 -24.41 -14.86
N PRO A 50 -6.56 -23.25 -15.32
CA PRO A 50 -6.14 -21.97 -14.80
C PRO A 50 -6.59 -21.81 -13.33
N PRO A 51 -5.81 -21.11 -12.49
CA PRO A 51 -6.27 -20.71 -11.18
C PRO A 51 -7.47 -19.75 -11.30
N PRO A 52 -8.33 -19.63 -10.26
CA PRO A 52 -9.54 -18.79 -10.31
C PRO A 52 -9.28 -17.35 -10.76
N GLU A 53 -8.16 -16.76 -10.33
CA GLU A 53 -7.78 -15.38 -10.64
C GLU A 53 -7.42 -15.19 -12.13
N ALA A 54 -6.97 -16.25 -12.80
CA ALA A 54 -6.64 -16.25 -14.23
C ALA A 54 -7.72 -16.93 -15.09
N ALA A 55 -8.92 -17.17 -14.54
CA ALA A 55 -9.99 -17.85 -15.26
C ALA A 55 -10.35 -17.11 -16.57
N GLY A 56 -10.19 -17.81 -17.69
CA GLY A 56 -10.45 -17.27 -19.04
C GLY A 56 -9.40 -16.27 -19.56
N ARG A 57 -8.22 -16.19 -18.92
CA ARG A 57 -7.11 -15.31 -19.33
C ARG A 57 -5.82 -16.12 -19.51
N GLU A 58 -4.99 -15.71 -20.46
CA GLU A 58 -3.66 -16.31 -20.65
C GLU A 58 -2.61 -15.75 -19.67
N SER A 59 -2.87 -14.56 -19.14
CA SER A 59 -2.05 -13.88 -18.14
C SER A 59 -2.88 -12.90 -17.32
N THR A 60 -2.45 -12.62 -16.10
CA THR A 60 -3.00 -11.53 -15.29
C THR A 60 -2.05 -11.14 -14.17
N THR A 61 -2.08 -9.88 -13.77
CA THR A 61 -1.42 -9.39 -12.56
C THR A 61 -2.46 -9.23 -11.45
N VAL A 62 -2.24 -9.92 -10.33
CA VAL A 62 -3.05 -9.82 -9.12
C VAL A 62 -2.25 -9.04 -8.08
N TYR A 63 -2.84 -8.02 -7.48
CA TYR A 63 -2.20 -7.23 -6.44
C TYR A 63 -3.20 -6.86 -5.35
N LYS A 64 -2.67 -6.52 -4.17
CA LYS A 64 -3.49 -5.98 -3.09
C LYS A 64 -2.68 -5.02 -2.23
N PHE A 65 -3.10 -3.76 -2.16
CA PHE A 65 -2.55 -2.83 -1.17
C PHE A 65 -3.15 -3.15 0.20
N VAL A 66 -2.34 -3.74 1.07
CA VAL A 66 -2.77 -4.12 2.42
C VAL A 66 -2.40 -3.01 3.39
N CYS A 67 -3.37 -2.63 4.25
CA CYS A 67 -3.16 -1.79 5.41
C CYS A 67 -3.80 -2.49 6.61
N GLU A 68 -2.96 -2.98 7.52
CA GLU A 68 -3.37 -3.56 8.79
C GLU A 68 -3.23 -2.49 9.86
N SER A 69 -4.36 -2.01 10.39
CA SER A 69 -4.38 -0.95 11.37
C SER A 69 -4.64 -1.47 12.79
N ASP A 70 -3.89 -0.95 13.74
CA ASP A 70 -4.07 -1.15 15.17
C ASP A 70 -4.23 0.20 15.90
N MET A 71 -4.94 0.22 17.01
CA MET A 71 -5.36 1.47 17.65
C MET A 71 -5.35 1.38 19.17
N ASP A 72 -4.85 2.44 19.80
CA ASP A 72 -5.07 2.72 21.22
C ASP A 72 -6.26 3.67 21.36
N TYR A 73 -7.11 3.45 22.35
CA TYR A 73 -8.34 4.22 22.54
C TYR A 73 -8.74 4.28 24.02
N ASP A 74 -9.50 5.32 24.35
CA ASP A 74 -10.25 5.40 25.61
C ASP A 74 -11.69 4.96 25.38
N VAL A 75 -12.29 4.28 26.35
CA VAL A 75 -13.74 4.05 26.37
C VAL A 75 -14.38 5.25 27.06
N GLU A 76 -15.12 6.05 26.30
CA GLU A 76 -15.79 7.26 26.81
C GLU A 76 -17.15 6.92 27.42
N GLU A 77 -17.85 5.94 26.83
CA GLU A 77 -19.16 5.51 27.31
C GLU A 77 -19.36 4.01 27.10
N GLU A 78 -20.00 3.38 28.07
CA GLU A 78 -20.35 1.97 28.04
C GLU A 78 -21.66 1.78 28.81
N SER A 79 -22.67 1.20 28.16
CA SER A 79 -23.98 0.96 28.78
C SER A 79 -24.64 -0.29 28.23
N GLN A 80 -25.50 -0.90 29.03
CA GLN A 80 -26.37 -2.00 28.59
C GLN A 80 -27.81 -1.50 28.53
N GLY A 81 -28.44 -1.62 27.36
CA GLY A 81 -29.84 -1.32 27.16
C GLY A 81 -30.76 -2.32 27.86
N SER A 82 -32.02 -1.94 28.08
CA SER A 82 -33.05 -2.82 28.67
C SER A 82 -33.34 -4.08 27.85
N ASN A 83 -32.98 -4.08 26.56
CA ASN A 83 -33.03 -5.24 25.67
C ASN A 83 -31.80 -6.18 25.80
N GLY A 84 -30.89 -5.89 26.73
CA GLY A 84 -29.66 -6.66 26.95
C GLY A 84 -28.52 -6.35 25.97
N VAL A 85 -28.71 -5.42 25.02
CA VAL A 85 -27.67 -5.01 24.05
C VAL A 85 -26.73 -4.02 24.71
N TRP A 86 -25.43 -4.29 24.60
CA TRP A 86 -24.35 -3.39 25.01
C TRP A 86 -24.07 -2.37 23.92
N GLN A 87 -23.91 -1.11 24.32
CA GLN A 87 -23.42 -0.02 23.50
C GLN A 87 -22.10 0.49 24.09
N VAL A 88 -21.06 0.56 23.25
CA VAL A 88 -19.73 1.06 23.62
C VAL A 88 -19.37 2.19 22.68
N ARG A 89 -18.91 3.33 23.23
CA ARG A 89 -18.34 4.45 22.49
C ARG A 89 -16.91 4.65 22.93
N LEU A 90 -15.99 4.65 21.97
CA LEU A 90 -14.56 4.84 22.19
C LEU A 90 -14.04 6.07 21.47
N LYS A 91 -12.91 6.60 21.94
CA LYS A 91 -12.18 7.70 21.31
C LYS A 91 -10.75 7.29 21.01
N VAL A 92 -10.37 7.32 19.73
CA VAL A 92 -9.03 6.88 19.29
C VAL A 92 -7.96 7.86 19.77
N LYS A 93 -6.86 7.36 20.35
CA LYS A 93 -5.70 8.15 20.79
C LYS A 93 -4.52 7.99 19.88
N ARG A 94 -4.27 6.75 19.44
CA ARG A 94 -3.12 6.40 18.60
C ARG A 94 -3.57 5.43 17.52
N ALA A 95 -2.97 5.54 16.35
CA ALA A 95 -3.15 4.61 15.24
C ALA A 95 -1.79 4.14 14.72
N ARG A 96 -1.66 2.84 14.49
CA ARG A 96 -0.49 2.18 13.89
C ARG A 96 -0.96 1.49 12.61
N ALA A 97 -0.27 1.67 11.49
CA ALA A 97 -0.55 0.95 10.26
C ALA A 97 0.66 0.13 9.83
N ASN A 98 0.42 -1.12 9.43
CA ASN A 98 1.40 -1.97 8.77
C ASN A 98 0.98 -2.16 7.32
N LEU A 99 1.83 -1.73 6.40
CA LEU A 99 1.57 -1.80 4.98
C LEU A 99 2.34 -2.96 4.35
N SER A 100 1.69 -3.65 3.42
CA SER A 100 2.33 -4.61 2.50
C SER A 100 1.69 -4.54 1.12
N LEU A 101 2.44 -4.99 0.10
CA LEU A 101 1.97 -5.09 -1.28
C LEU A 101 2.42 -6.43 -1.88
N PRO A 102 1.65 -7.51 -1.67
CA PRO A 102 1.81 -8.72 -2.47
C PRO A 102 1.32 -8.49 -3.89
N ILE A 103 2.15 -8.89 -4.87
CA ILE A 103 1.87 -8.89 -6.31
C ILE A 103 2.17 -10.29 -6.83
N THR A 104 1.21 -10.89 -7.54
CA THR A 104 1.38 -12.16 -8.25
C THR A 104 1.14 -11.94 -9.74
N VAL A 105 2.16 -12.18 -10.56
CA VAL A 105 2.06 -12.22 -12.01
C VAL A 105 1.82 -13.67 -12.43
N LEU A 106 0.60 -13.95 -12.92
CA LEU A 106 0.18 -15.26 -13.38
C LEU A 106 0.36 -15.35 -14.90
N LEU A 107 1.13 -16.33 -15.36
CA LEU A 107 1.47 -16.54 -16.77
C LEU A 107 1.10 -17.96 -17.21
N SER A 108 0.42 -18.12 -18.33
CA SER A 108 0.26 -19.46 -18.90
C SER A 108 1.59 -20.01 -19.41
N GLN A 109 1.77 -21.34 -19.41
CA GLN A 109 3.01 -22.01 -19.87
C GLN A 109 3.49 -21.61 -21.28
N ARG A 110 2.60 -21.14 -22.14
CA ARG A 110 2.88 -20.81 -23.55
C ARG A 110 2.70 -19.32 -23.86
N ILE A 111 2.69 -18.47 -22.82
CA ILE A 111 2.51 -17.04 -22.99
C ILE A 111 3.63 -16.46 -23.87
N PRO A 112 3.33 -15.61 -24.86
CA PRO A 112 4.38 -14.89 -25.58
C PRO A 112 5.14 -13.96 -24.63
N ASN A 113 6.46 -13.81 -24.80
CA ASN A 113 7.29 -12.89 -23.99
C ASN A 113 6.70 -11.49 -23.92
N ARG A 114 6.18 -11.00 -25.06
CA ARG A 114 5.47 -9.71 -25.14
C ARG A 114 4.36 -9.60 -24.09
N ARG A 115 3.52 -10.64 -23.97
CA ARG A 115 2.42 -10.62 -23.02
C ARG A 115 2.90 -10.82 -21.58
N ALA A 116 4.03 -11.51 -21.35
CA ALA A 116 4.67 -11.53 -20.03
C ALA A 116 5.20 -10.14 -19.62
N ASP A 117 5.87 -9.43 -20.53
CA ASP A 117 6.36 -8.06 -20.30
C ASP A 117 5.19 -7.07 -20.02
N PHE A 118 4.00 -7.37 -20.55
CA PHE A 118 2.78 -6.55 -20.34
C PHE A 118 2.38 -6.58 -18.88
N GLU A 119 2.30 -7.78 -18.31
CA GLU A 119 1.97 -7.99 -16.91
C GLU A 119 3.08 -7.49 -15.98
N ASP A 120 4.35 -7.59 -16.38
CA ASP A 120 5.47 -6.98 -15.65
C ASP A 120 5.31 -5.47 -15.53
N GLY A 121 4.79 -4.80 -16.56
CA GLY A 121 4.46 -3.38 -16.49
C GLY A 121 3.38 -3.05 -15.46
N HIS A 122 2.32 -3.87 -15.36
CA HIS A 122 1.32 -3.72 -14.30
C HIS A 122 1.91 -3.89 -12.90
N ALA A 123 2.77 -4.90 -12.71
CA ALA A 123 3.47 -5.10 -11.44
C ALA A 123 4.32 -3.87 -11.06
N LYS A 124 5.10 -3.36 -12.03
CA LYS A 124 5.93 -2.16 -11.85
C LYS A 124 5.11 -0.92 -11.51
N ILE A 125 3.95 -0.72 -12.12
CA ILE A 125 3.04 0.38 -11.75
C ILE A 125 2.63 0.27 -10.29
N CYS A 126 2.23 -0.92 -9.83
CA CYS A 126 1.89 -1.15 -8.43
C CYS A 126 3.06 -0.83 -7.50
N GLU A 127 4.27 -1.32 -7.82
CA GLU A 127 5.49 -1.02 -7.05
C GLU A 127 5.77 0.49 -6.99
N ARG A 128 5.65 1.21 -8.11
CA ARG A 128 5.88 2.66 -8.19
C ARG A 128 4.88 3.45 -7.36
N VAL A 129 3.59 3.12 -7.43
CA VAL A 129 2.58 3.77 -6.58
C VAL A 129 2.82 3.47 -5.09
N TYR A 130 3.33 2.27 -4.78
CA TYR A 130 3.62 1.87 -3.40
C TYR A 130 4.81 2.58 -2.76
N VAL A 131 5.71 3.17 -3.57
CA VAL A 131 6.78 4.04 -3.05
C VAL A 131 6.19 5.16 -2.18
N ASP A 132 5.07 5.74 -2.60
CA ASP A 132 4.43 6.86 -1.92
C ASP A 132 3.30 6.44 -0.96
N ALA A 133 3.03 5.13 -0.82
CA ALA A 133 1.89 4.62 -0.04
C ALA A 133 1.94 4.94 1.47
N HIS A 134 3.10 5.35 2.00
CA HIS A 134 3.21 5.80 3.39
C HIS A 134 2.32 7.02 3.66
N GLU A 135 2.31 8.01 2.76
CA GLU A 135 1.62 9.28 3.00
C GLU A 135 0.08 9.11 3.05
N PRO A 136 -0.57 8.41 2.10
CA PRO A 136 -1.99 8.09 2.21
C PRO A 136 -2.35 7.32 3.48
N ALA A 137 -1.51 6.38 3.93
CA ALA A 137 -1.75 5.62 5.15
C ALA A 137 -1.63 6.52 6.39
N TYR A 138 -0.60 7.36 6.45
CA TYR A 138 -0.42 8.33 7.52
C TYR A 138 -1.60 9.30 7.61
N ALA A 139 -2.05 9.83 6.48
CA ALA A 139 -3.22 10.70 6.40
C ALA A 139 -4.51 10.00 6.86
N ALA A 140 -4.72 8.74 6.47
CA ALA A 140 -5.85 7.92 6.89
C ALA A 140 -5.85 7.67 8.41
N CYS A 141 -4.71 7.28 8.97
CA CYS A 141 -4.54 7.10 10.42
C CYS A 141 -4.75 8.40 11.20
N ARG A 142 -4.17 9.51 10.74
CA ARG A 142 -4.31 10.81 11.41
C ARG A 142 -5.76 11.28 11.48
N ARG A 143 -6.56 10.98 10.46
CA ARG A 143 -7.98 11.35 10.42
C ARG A 143 -8.83 10.64 11.46
N VAL A 144 -8.43 9.48 11.98
CA VAL A 144 -9.20 8.79 13.03
C VAL A 144 -8.81 9.21 14.44
N ILE A 145 -7.65 9.83 14.63
CA ILE A 145 -7.20 10.30 15.96
C ILE A 145 -8.19 11.33 16.53
N GLY A 146 -8.59 11.12 17.78
CA GLY A 146 -9.54 11.95 18.51
C GLY A 146 -11.00 11.79 18.08
N ARG A 147 -11.29 11.00 17.04
CA ARG A 147 -12.67 10.68 16.65
C ARG A 147 -13.26 9.59 17.52
N GLU A 148 -14.58 9.63 17.62
CA GLU A 148 -15.37 8.66 18.34
C GLU A 148 -15.95 7.61 17.39
N PHE A 149 -15.98 6.36 17.86
CA PHE A 149 -16.60 5.24 17.18
C PHE A 149 -17.45 4.45 18.16
N SER A 150 -18.56 3.90 17.69
CA SER A 150 -19.54 3.23 18.53
C SER A 150 -19.89 1.85 17.99
N GLY A 151 -20.03 0.86 18.86
CA GLY A 151 -20.44 -0.49 18.49
C GLY A 151 -21.56 -0.99 19.39
N GLN A 152 -22.34 -1.94 18.88
CA GLN A 152 -23.53 -2.45 19.57
C GLN A 152 -23.64 -3.97 19.41
N ASN A 153 -23.59 -4.70 20.53
CA ASN A 153 -23.65 -6.16 20.47
C ASN A 153 -24.29 -6.77 21.72
N LYS A 154 -24.47 -8.10 21.72
CA LYS A 154 -25.09 -8.81 22.86
C LYS A 154 -24.22 -8.85 24.10
N ASP A 155 -22.91 -8.63 23.94
CA ASP A 155 -21.94 -8.53 25.02
C ASP A 155 -21.01 -7.33 24.81
N ARG A 156 -20.44 -6.86 25.92
CA ARG A 156 -19.57 -5.69 25.97
C ARG A 156 -18.35 -5.80 25.05
N ASP A 157 -17.68 -6.95 25.07
CA ASP A 157 -16.40 -7.11 24.39
C ASP A 157 -16.61 -7.14 22.86
N SER A 158 -17.69 -7.78 22.40
CA SER A 158 -18.12 -7.73 21.00
C SER A 158 -18.52 -6.32 20.55
N ALA A 159 -19.25 -5.56 21.38
CA ALA A 159 -19.61 -4.17 21.08
C ALA A 159 -18.36 -3.28 20.96
N ARG A 160 -17.38 -3.46 21.85
CA ARG A 160 -16.08 -2.77 21.78
C ARG A 160 -15.30 -3.16 20.52
N LYS A 161 -15.22 -4.46 20.21
CA LYS A 161 -14.55 -4.97 19.00
C LYS A 161 -15.17 -4.39 17.75
N GLU A 162 -16.49 -4.27 17.70
CA GLU A 162 -17.19 -3.63 16.60
C GLU A 162 -16.82 -2.15 16.45
N ALA A 163 -16.82 -1.38 17.55
CA ALA A 163 -16.41 0.03 17.53
C ALA A 163 -14.97 0.20 16.99
N VAL A 164 -14.02 -0.64 17.45
CA VAL A 164 -12.63 -0.65 16.95
C VAL A 164 -12.58 -1.03 15.47
N ASN A 165 -13.37 -2.04 15.06
CA ASN A 165 -13.40 -2.48 13.66
C ASN A 165 -13.94 -1.39 12.73
N GLN A 166 -14.91 -0.57 13.15
CA GLN A 166 -15.36 0.58 12.38
C GLN A 166 -14.23 1.59 12.17
N ALA A 167 -13.47 1.90 13.22
CA ALA A 167 -12.31 2.79 13.12
C ALA A 167 -11.24 2.23 12.16
N ARG A 168 -10.92 0.94 12.26
CA ARG A 168 -10.01 0.24 11.33
C ARG A 168 -10.51 0.27 9.89
N GLN A 169 -11.80 0.02 9.68
CA GLN A 169 -12.42 0.04 8.36
C GLN A 169 -12.33 1.43 7.72
N GLU A 170 -12.52 2.50 8.50
CA GLU A 170 -12.34 3.88 8.03
C GLU A 170 -10.90 4.11 7.53
N VAL A 171 -9.87 3.72 8.31
CA VAL A 171 -8.46 3.84 7.89
C VAL A 171 -8.21 3.05 6.61
N ASN A 172 -8.66 1.79 6.58
CA ASN A 172 -8.41 0.89 5.46
C ASN A 172 -9.09 1.36 4.18
N ASN A 173 -10.34 1.83 4.26
CA ASN A 173 -11.09 2.36 3.12
C ASN A 173 -10.41 3.63 2.57
N GLN A 174 -10.00 4.54 3.44
CA GLN A 174 -9.34 5.77 2.99
C GLN A 174 -7.99 5.50 2.33
N TYR A 175 -7.19 4.61 2.92
CA TYR A 175 -5.93 4.17 2.33
C TYR A 175 -6.15 3.52 0.96
N ALA A 176 -7.03 2.50 0.90
CA ALA A 176 -7.32 1.77 -0.32
C ALA A 176 -7.84 2.70 -1.42
N ASN A 177 -8.78 3.60 -1.11
CA ASN A 177 -9.29 4.56 -2.08
C ASN A 177 -8.20 5.47 -2.67
N ALA A 178 -7.22 5.89 -1.85
CA ALA A 178 -6.15 6.75 -2.32
C ALA A 178 -5.17 6.02 -3.26
N VAL A 179 -4.75 4.81 -2.89
CA VAL A 179 -3.74 4.06 -3.67
C VAL A 179 -4.36 3.30 -4.85
N ASP A 180 -5.50 2.65 -4.67
CA ASP A 180 -6.15 1.86 -5.72
C ASP A 180 -6.70 2.74 -6.83
N ALA A 181 -7.23 3.93 -6.51
CA ALA A 181 -7.71 4.86 -7.54
C ALA A 181 -6.56 5.29 -8.47
N LYS A 182 -5.40 5.63 -7.89
CA LYS A 182 -4.20 5.98 -8.64
C LYS A 182 -3.75 4.82 -9.53
N VAL A 183 -3.63 3.60 -8.99
CA VAL A 183 -3.22 2.42 -9.78
C VAL A 183 -4.19 2.14 -10.93
N LYS A 184 -5.50 2.15 -10.67
CA LYS A 184 -6.52 1.92 -11.70
C LYS A 184 -6.43 2.93 -12.83
N ASP A 185 -6.22 4.20 -12.50
CA ASP A 185 -6.09 5.25 -13.50
C ASP A 185 -4.81 5.11 -14.33
N VAL A 186 -3.68 4.79 -13.68
CA VAL A 186 -2.41 4.55 -14.38
C VAL A 186 -2.48 3.28 -15.25
N PHE A 187 -3.19 2.23 -14.80
CA PHE A 187 -3.44 1.02 -15.59
C PHE A 187 -4.18 1.35 -16.88
N VAL A 188 -5.25 2.15 -16.81
CA VAL A 188 -6.02 2.55 -18.00
C VAL A 188 -5.12 3.29 -19.00
N ILE A 189 -4.22 4.15 -18.53
CA ILE A 189 -3.28 4.87 -19.40
C ILE A 189 -2.23 3.91 -19.99
N TYR A 190 -1.69 3.03 -19.18
CA TYR A 190 -0.72 2.02 -19.61
C TYR A 190 -1.31 1.08 -20.67
N ASP A 191 -2.52 0.57 -20.43
CA ASP A 191 -3.27 -0.30 -21.35
C ASP A 191 -3.57 0.37 -22.67
N PHE A 192 -3.75 1.70 -22.68
CA PHE A 192 -3.93 2.49 -23.90
C PHE A 192 -2.66 2.52 -24.76
N TYR A 193 -1.49 2.65 -24.14
CA TYR A 193 -0.20 2.55 -24.85
C TYR A 193 0.17 1.10 -25.21
N ALA A 194 -0.38 0.17 -24.43
CA ALA A 194 -0.40 -1.28 -24.54
C ALA A 194 -0.17 -1.89 -25.95
N PRO A 195 -1.03 -1.53 -26.92
CA PRO A 195 -1.09 -2.20 -28.21
C PRO A 195 -0.01 -1.72 -29.20
N ASN A 196 0.44 -0.47 -29.07
CA ASN A 196 1.31 0.22 -30.03
C ASN A 196 2.81 0.12 -29.66
N TRP A 197 3.19 -1.00 -29.05
CA TRP A 197 4.52 -1.20 -28.48
C TRP A 197 5.67 -1.20 -29.48
N HIS A 198 6.33 -0.05 -29.55
CA HIS A 198 7.70 0.07 -30.04
C HIS A 198 8.69 0.35 -28.90
N GLU A 199 8.21 0.33 -27.64
CA GLU A 199 8.94 0.71 -26.44
C GLU A 199 8.86 -0.38 -25.38
N SER A 200 9.86 -0.43 -24.49
CA SER A 200 9.88 -1.33 -23.34
C SER A 200 8.79 -1.01 -22.32
N ALA A 201 8.37 -1.99 -21.53
CA ALA A 201 7.42 -1.80 -20.44
C ALA A 201 7.82 -0.64 -19.49
N ASP A 202 9.10 -0.49 -19.14
CA ASP A 202 9.56 0.60 -18.25
C ASP A 202 9.23 1.99 -18.79
N VAL A 203 9.55 2.24 -20.07
CA VAL A 203 9.25 3.51 -20.75
C VAL A 203 7.75 3.78 -20.74
N LEU A 204 6.93 2.75 -20.94
CA LEU A 204 5.46 2.89 -20.97
C LEU A 204 4.88 3.12 -19.58
N VAL A 205 5.43 2.47 -18.55
CA VAL A 205 5.08 2.72 -17.14
C VAL A 205 5.40 4.17 -16.77
N ASP A 206 6.59 4.66 -17.11
CA ASP A 206 7.00 6.04 -16.82
C ASP A 206 6.10 7.05 -17.55
N LYS A 207 5.75 6.79 -18.82
CA LYS A 207 4.79 7.62 -19.58
C LYS A 207 3.41 7.63 -18.95
N ALA A 208 2.91 6.46 -18.53
CA ALA A 208 1.59 6.36 -17.93
C ALA A 208 1.51 7.11 -16.59
N LEU A 209 2.55 6.99 -15.75
CA LEU A 209 2.67 7.75 -14.50
C LEU A 209 2.78 9.25 -14.77
N GLN A 210 3.62 9.67 -15.71
CA GLN A 210 3.77 11.08 -16.06
C GLN A 210 2.45 11.69 -16.55
N GLU A 211 1.71 10.98 -17.39
CA GLU A 211 0.43 11.48 -17.90
C GLU A 211 -0.64 11.57 -16.82
N TYR A 212 -0.65 10.62 -15.87
CA TYR A 212 -1.49 10.71 -14.68
C TYR A 212 -1.20 11.99 -13.87
N GLU A 213 0.08 12.29 -13.60
CA GLU A 213 0.48 13.46 -12.81
C GLU A 213 0.17 14.81 -13.49
N VAL A 214 0.22 14.88 -14.82
CA VAL A 214 -0.15 16.11 -15.56
C VAL A 214 -1.67 16.36 -15.55
N GLY A 215 -2.48 15.36 -15.17
CA GLY A 215 -3.93 15.52 -15.02
C GLY A 215 -4.65 15.81 -16.34
N LYS A 216 -4.11 15.33 -17.48
CA LYS A 216 -4.74 15.58 -18.78
C LYS A 216 -6.18 15.03 -18.78
N PRO A 217 -7.19 15.87 -19.05
CA PRO A 217 -8.57 15.43 -19.04
C PRO A 217 -8.77 14.34 -20.07
N ARG A 218 -9.25 13.18 -19.62
CA ARG A 218 -9.58 12.04 -20.47
C ARG A 218 -10.69 12.43 -21.45
N LYS A 219 -10.35 12.87 -22.65
CA LYS A 219 -11.17 12.57 -23.82
C LYS A 219 -10.89 11.12 -24.20
N LEU A 220 -11.37 10.19 -23.38
CA LEU A 220 -11.65 8.84 -23.86
C LEU A 220 -12.85 8.97 -24.80
N SER A 221 -12.63 9.50 -26.00
CA SER A 221 -13.64 9.43 -27.05
C SER A 221 -13.78 7.96 -27.38
N SER A 222 -14.86 7.37 -26.86
CA SER A 222 -15.47 6.11 -27.28
C SER A 222 -14.79 5.44 -28.48
N ILE A 223 -13.77 4.63 -28.23
CA ILE A 223 -13.43 3.56 -29.15
C ILE A 223 -14.41 2.45 -28.79
N ARG A 224 -15.48 2.38 -29.59
CA ARG A 224 -16.44 1.27 -29.63
C ARG A 224 -15.76 0.03 -30.18
#